data_AF-A0A7V4E9L9-F1
#
_entry.id   AF-A0A7V4E9L9-F1
#
_cell.length_a   1.000
_cell.length_b   1.000
_cell.length_c   1.000
_cell.angle_alpha   90.00
_cell.angle_beta   90.00
_cell.angle_gamma   90.00
#
_symmetry.space_group_name_H-M   'P 1'
#
loop_
_entity.id
_entity.type
_entity.pdbx_description
1 polymer ?
#
loop_
_entity_poly.entity_id
_entity_poly.type
_entity_poly.pdbx_seq_one_letter_code
_entity_poly.pdbx_strand_id
1 'polypeptide(L)'
;MRQVISSSSVKGFYLKREEILKTVEEISKTAMDLFPEIDEIRIFGSFAKKQETGLSDIDIFVLLSDTGSENPIERCKKYFYFFRR
;
A
#
# COMPACT_ATOMS: atom_id res chain seq x y z
N MET A 1 -41.59 -16.35 15.09
CA MET A 1 -40.37 -15.93 14.34
C MET A 1 -40.61 -14.54 13.79
N ARG A 2 -39.83 -13.53 14.20
CA ARG A 2 -39.89 -12.19 13.58
C ARG A 2 -39.06 -12.21 12.30
N GLN A 3 -39.66 -11.87 11.15
CA GLN A 3 -38.91 -11.56 9.94
C GLN A 3 -38.14 -10.27 10.20
N VAL A 4 -36.82 -10.36 10.27
CA VAL A 4 -35.94 -9.19 10.20
C VAL A 4 -35.85 -8.81 8.73
N ILE A 5 -36.53 -7.74 8.34
CA ILE A 5 -36.41 -7.16 7.01
C ILE A 5 -35.08 -6.39 6.99
N SER A 6 -34.09 -6.92 6.29
CA SER A 6 -32.86 -6.18 6.04
C SER A 6 -33.20 -4.96 5.18
N SER A 7 -33.02 -3.75 5.72
CA SER A 7 -32.99 -2.55 4.88
C SER A 7 -31.75 -2.64 4.00
N SER A 8 -31.95 -2.70 2.68
CA SER A 8 -30.92 -2.81 1.65
C SER A 8 -30.10 -1.51 1.50
N SER A 9 -29.50 -1.02 2.58
CA SER A 9 -28.57 0.11 2.52
C SER A 9 -27.23 -0.36 1.94
N VAL A 10 -26.79 0.23 0.83
CA VAL A 10 -25.44 0.02 0.29
C VAL A 10 -24.51 1.04 0.93
N LYS A 11 -23.37 0.58 1.48
CA LYS A 11 -22.30 1.47 1.95
C LYS A 11 -21.41 1.83 0.76
N GLY A 12 -21.39 3.11 0.40
CA GLY A 12 -20.44 3.65 -0.57
C GLY A 12 -19.11 3.93 0.10
N PHE A 13 -18.03 3.36 -0.41
CA PHE A 13 -16.65 3.67 0.00
C PHE A 13 -15.97 4.42 -1.13
N TYR A 14 -15.28 5.51 -0.81
CA TYR A 14 -14.56 6.34 -1.76
C TYR A 14 -13.15 6.59 -1.25
N LEU A 15 -12.17 6.43 -2.14
CA LEU A 15 -10.77 6.70 -1.85
C LEU A 15 -10.38 8.04 -2.47
N LYS A 16 -9.69 8.86 -1.69
CA LYS A 16 -9.08 10.09 -2.19
C LYS A 16 -7.73 9.76 -2.82
N ARG A 17 -7.78 9.26 -4.06
CA ARG A 17 -6.61 8.76 -4.79
C ARG A 17 -5.40 9.69 -4.73
N GLU A 18 -5.60 10.98 -4.98
CA GLU A 18 -4.49 11.96 -5.01
C GLU A 18 -3.83 12.15 -3.65
N GLU A 19 -4.62 12.24 -2.57
CA GLU A 19 -4.09 12.33 -1.19
C GLU A 19 -3.31 11.07 -0.82
N ILE A 20 -3.82 9.90 -1.23
CA ILE A 20 -3.17 8.61 -1.03
C ILE A 20 -1.84 8.54 -1.76
N LEU A 21 -1.81 8.85 -3.07
CA LEU A 21 -0.59 8.80 -3.87
C LEU A 21 0.46 9.78 -3.36
N LYS A 22 0.05 10.98 -2.95
CA LYS A 22 0.94 11.96 -2.33
C LYS A 22 1.55 11.43 -1.02
N THR A 23 0.74 10.80 -0.19
CA THR A 23 1.21 10.19 1.07
C THR A 23 2.20 9.06 0.80
N VAL A 24 1.90 8.20 -0.17
CA VAL A 24 2.81 7.11 -0.58
C VAL A 24 4.12 7.68 -1.13
N GLU A 25 4.07 8.74 -1.92
CA GLU A 25 5.27 9.41 -2.44
C GLU A 25 6.15 9.96 -1.31
N GLU A 26 5.57 10.66 -0.33
CA GLU A 26 6.29 11.21 0.82
C GLU A 26 6.95 10.11 1.69
N ILE A 27 6.20 9.03 1.96
CA ILE A 27 6.72 7.86 2.68
C ILE A 27 7.84 7.19 1.89
N SER A 28 7.68 7.06 0.57
CA SER A 28 8.66 6.42 -0.31
C SER A 28 9.96 7.20 -0.35
N LYS A 29 9.90 8.55 -0.47
CA LYS A 29 11.09 9.41 -0.37
C LYS A 29 11.80 9.23 0.96
N THR A 30 11.05 9.26 2.06
CA THR A 30 11.60 9.08 3.40
C THR A 30 12.27 7.70 3.55
N ALA A 31 11.66 6.64 3.01
CA ALA A 31 12.25 5.30 3.03
C ALA A 31 13.54 5.24 2.20
N MET A 32 13.54 5.80 0.99
CA MET A 32 14.73 5.82 0.12
C MET A 32 15.89 6.61 0.74
N ASP A 33 15.61 7.71 1.43
CA ASP A 33 16.64 8.51 2.13
C ASP A 33 17.26 7.75 3.33
N LEU A 34 16.46 6.91 4.01
CA LEU A 34 16.89 6.16 5.19
C LEU A 34 17.52 4.80 4.88
N PHE A 35 17.19 4.21 3.73
CA PHE A 35 17.67 2.91 3.29
C PHE A 35 18.36 3.04 1.93
N PRO A 36 19.67 3.31 1.92
CA PRO A 36 20.44 3.44 0.68
C PRO A 36 20.43 2.18 -0.19
N GLU A 37 20.04 1.03 0.37
CA GLU A 37 19.85 -0.21 -0.39
C GLU A 37 18.59 -0.21 -1.26
N ILE A 38 17.67 0.75 -1.11
CA ILE A 38 16.48 0.88 -1.95
C ILE A 38 16.84 1.63 -3.23
N ASP A 39 16.85 0.91 -4.35
CA ASP A 39 17.04 1.51 -5.67
C ASP A 39 15.77 2.23 -6.14
N GLU A 40 14.62 1.59 -5.92
CA GLU A 40 13.36 2.08 -6.48
C GLU A 40 12.15 1.58 -5.70
N ILE A 41 11.11 2.43 -5.61
CA ILE A 41 9.80 2.06 -5.08
C ILE A 41 8.76 2.30 -6.18
N ARG A 42 8.02 1.25 -6.54
CA ARG A 42 6.99 1.27 -7.59
C ARG A 42 5.63 0.92 -7.02
N ILE A 43 4.59 1.56 -7.56
CA ILE A 43 3.20 1.13 -7.34
C ILE A 43 2.81 0.18 -8.47
N PHE A 44 2.18 -0.92 -8.14
CA PHE A 44 1.58 -1.84 -9.11
C PHE A 44 0.11 -2.10 -8.76
N GLY A 45 -0.51 -3.07 -9.45
CA GLY A 45 -1.88 -3.47 -9.14
C GLY A 45 -2.94 -2.45 -9.58
N SER A 46 -4.03 -2.39 -8.79
CA SER A 46 -5.25 -1.64 -9.13
C SER A 46 -5.00 -0.13 -9.24
N PHE A 47 -4.23 0.44 -8.30
CA PHE A 47 -3.86 1.84 -8.29
C PHE A 47 -3.02 2.23 -9.52
N ALA A 48 -2.08 1.38 -9.95
CA ALA A 48 -1.30 1.62 -11.16
C ALA A 48 -2.17 1.61 -12.42
N LYS A 49 -3.22 0.78 -12.44
CA LYS A 49 -4.16 0.65 -13.57
C LYS A 49 -5.31 1.65 -13.55
N LYS A 50 -5.47 2.45 -12.49
CA LYS A 50 -6.64 3.32 -12.26
C LYS A 50 -7.96 2.53 -12.19
N GLN A 51 -7.90 1.33 -11.62
CA GLN A 51 -9.02 0.40 -11.47
C GLN A 51 -9.34 0.10 -10.00
N GLU A 52 -8.78 0.89 -9.09
CA GLU A 52 -9.06 0.78 -7.67
C GLU A 52 -10.53 1.07 -7.34
N THR A 53 -11.04 0.39 -6.33
CA THR A 53 -12.36 0.59 -5.74
C THR A 53 -12.20 1.13 -4.33
N GLY A 54 -13.30 1.55 -3.69
CA GLY A 54 -13.28 2.07 -2.32
C GLY A 54 -12.69 1.14 -1.26
N LEU A 55 -12.54 -0.15 -1.58
CA LEU A 55 -12.01 -1.20 -0.69
C LEU A 55 -10.66 -1.75 -1.18
N SER A 56 -10.04 -1.12 -2.18
CA SER A 56 -8.78 -1.59 -2.74
C SER A 56 -7.59 -1.20 -1.88
N ASP A 57 -6.69 -2.16 -1.70
CA ASP A 57 -5.36 -1.93 -1.12
C ASP A 57 -4.39 -1.35 -2.17
N ILE A 58 -3.25 -0.86 -1.71
CA ILE A 58 -2.16 -0.35 -2.56
C ILE A 58 -1.03 -1.37 -2.57
N ASP A 59 -0.69 -1.82 -3.77
CA ASP A 59 0.43 -2.74 -3.97
C ASP A 59 1.73 -1.97 -4.22
N ILE A 60 2.73 -2.18 -3.35
CA ILE A 60 4.03 -1.51 -3.39
C ILE A 60 5.12 -2.54 -3.66
N PHE A 61 5.98 -2.25 -4.64
CA PHE A 61 7.15 -3.04 -4.99
C PHE A 61 8.41 -2.25 -4.65
N VAL A 62 9.26 -2.81 -3.80
CA VAL A 62 10.53 -2.21 -3.39
C VAL A 62 11.66 -2.99 -4.05
N LEU A 63 12.41 -2.33 -4.93
CA LEU A 63 13.61 -2.87 -5.56
C LEU A 63 14.82 -2.55 -4.69
N LEU A 64 15.62 -3.56 -4.40
CA LEU A 64 16.81 -3.45 -3.56
C LEU A 64 18.07 -3.75 -4.37
N SER A 65 19.10 -2.92 -4.21
CA SER A 65 20.42 -3.12 -4.83
C SER A 65 21.18 -4.28 -4.18
N ASP A 66 20.95 -4.49 -2.89
CA ASP A 66 21.47 -5.61 -2.11
C ASP A 66 20.36 -6.16 -1.21
N THR A 67 20.31 -7.48 -1.14
CA THR A 67 19.29 -8.19 -0.39
C THR A 67 19.67 -8.43 1.07
N GLY A 68 20.96 -8.34 1.43
CA GLY A 68 21.52 -8.38 2.79
C GLY A 68 21.24 -9.66 3.60
N SER A 69 19.97 -9.95 3.87
CA SER A 69 19.47 -11.17 4.51
C SER A 69 18.93 -12.14 3.48
N GLU A 70 19.30 -13.42 3.54
CA GLU A 70 18.68 -14.47 2.71
C GLU A 70 17.20 -14.70 3.04
N ASN A 71 16.77 -14.35 4.25
CA ASN A 71 15.38 -14.54 4.66
C ASN A 71 14.49 -13.38 4.17
N PRO A 72 13.55 -13.62 3.26
CA PRO A 72 12.71 -12.57 2.69
C PRO A 72 11.80 -11.91 3.74
N ILE A 73 11.36 -12.64 4.77
CA ILE A 73 10.49 -12.09 5.83
C ILE A 73 11.26 -11.10 6.69
N GLU A 74 12.48 -11.46 7.10
CA GLU A 74 13.34 -10.56 7.90
C GLU A 74 13.71 -9.30 7.09
N ARG A 75 13.89 -9.45 5.77
CA ARG A 75 14.11 -8.32 4.87
C ARG A 75 12.91 -7.37 4.84
N CYS A 76 11.69 -7.90 4.66
CA CYS A 76 10.47 -7.10 4.60
C CYS A 76 10.16 -6.36 5.91
N LYS A 77 10.53 -6.92 7.08
CA LYS A 77 10.28 -6.29 8.39
C LYS A 77 10.87 -4.89 8.52
N LYS A 78 12.03 -4.62 7.89
CA LYS A 78 12.68 -3.30 7.92
C LYS A 78 11.78 -2.20 7.35
N TYR A 79 11.05 -2.53 6.29
CA TYR A 79 10.21 -1.59 5.54
C TYR A 79 8.78 -1.55 6.05
N PHE A 80 8.34 -2.56 6.80
CA PHE A 80 6.96 -2.70 7.28
C PHE A 80 6.44 -1.46 8.00
N TYR A 81 7.27 -0.83 8.84
CA TYR A 81 6.86 0.35 9.61
C TYR A 81 6.57 1.58 8.76
N PHE A 82 7.12 1.66 7.54
CA PHE A 82 6.87 2.78 6.63
C PHE A 82 5.49 2.68 5.96
N PHE A 83 4.97 1.47 5.76
CA PHE A 83 3.75 1.24 4.98
C PHE A 83 2.55 0.71 5.80
N ARG A 84 2.61 0.79 7.13
CA ARG A 84 1.59 0.26 8.05
C ARG A 84 0.36 1.18 8.27
N ARG A 85 0.35 2.39 7.71
CA ARG A 85 -0.48 3.50 8.19
C ARG A 85 -1.99 3.26 8.12
#